data_AF-A0A2K3QN70-F1
#
_entry.id   AF-A0A2K3QN70-F1
#
_cell.length_a   1.000
_cell.length_b   1.000
_cell.length_c   1.000
_cell.angle_alpha   90.00
_cell.angle_beta   90.00
_cell.angle_gamma   90.00
#
_symmetry.space_group_name_H-M   'P 1'
#
loop_
_entity.id
_entity.type
_entity.pdbx_description
1 polymer ?
#
loop_
_entity_poly.entity_id
_entity_poly.type
_entity_poly.pdbx_seq_one_letter_code
_entity_poly.pdbx_strand_id
1 'polypeptide(L)'
;MTAGTKRVVQRHVIVRNLKSLEALGAVSNICSDKTGTLAQGNVIVKMAWIPGRGTYSPFNRTVGELGLREAQPKDINFYGHGGDVDAINGEELVGKDATLREYLNVASLANLTSVNQVNGEWHGRVDPTEIAIQVFASRFNWNRLRLSTGENAQWHRIAEFLFDSDVKKMSVIFENKETNKQWLFTKGAVERVLISCPRYAVGDNIEEFGQDFRDDALRNMEAMAHLGLRVLALTGRTDVPHVKENEAELDGGKFEQDLVFRGSIGLCDPPRPESAPSVKRCHEAGVSVHMLTGDHPETAHAISLEVGILPKRMNETAADVAKTMVMAHTSSGLQHIGLANARDIIKMIRWNDKYDIRFMKLSSDMFPFASHAAYDYKLAPFASKALAEAGRLAAELGHRVTTHPGQFTQIASPRKEVIVAAVRDLEYHNEMLSLLKLPGQPDRDAVMIMHIGGAYGDKAATLD
;
A
#
# COMPACT_ATOMS: atom_id res chain seq x y z
N MET A 1 36.12 6.58 -17.28
CA MET A 1 34.82 5.93 -16.97
C MET A 1 34.91 4.40 -16.88
N THR A 2 35.54 3.70 -17.83
CA THR A 2 35.61 2.22 -17.89
C THR A 2 36.24 1.55 -16.64
N ALA A 3 37.24 2.19 -16.03
CA ALA A 3 37.81 1.75 -14.75
C ALA A 3 36.84 1.90 -13.56
N GLY A 4 35.98 2.92 -13.59
CA GLY A 4 34.90 3.12 -12.61
C GLY A 4 33.82 2.05 -12.74
N THR A 5 33.43 1.69 -13.97
CA THR A 5 32.44 0.63 -14.24
C THR A 5 32.86 -0.71 -13.65
N LYS A 6 34.13 -1.12 -13.78
CA LYS A 6 34.63 -2.38 -13.20
C LYS A 6 34.51 -2.40 -11.67
N ARG A 7 34.82 -1.28 -10.98
CA ARG A 7 34.70 -1.18 -9.52
C ARG A 7 33.25 -1.18 -9.04
N VAL A 8 32.34 -0.60 -9.82
CA VAL A 8 30.90 -0.53 -9.52
C VAL A 8 30.24 -1.91 -9.69
N VAL A 9 30.64 -2.67 -10.72
CA VAL A 9 30.19 -4.06 -10.93
C VAL A 9 30.67 -5.00 -9.80
N GLN A 10 31.92 -4.83 -9.32
CA GLN A 10 32.42 -5.57 -8.15
C GLN A 10 31.60 -5.32 -6.87
N ARG A 11 30.79 -4.27 -6.84
CA ARG A 11 29.86 -3.94 -5.74
C ARG A 11 28.41 -4.30 -6.07
N HIS A 12 28.19 -5.24 -6.99
CA HIS A 12 26.87 -5.70 -7.42
C HIS A 12 25.99 -4.63 -8.10
N VAL A 13 26.59 -3.57 -8.66
CA VAL A 13 25.86 -2.54 -9.41
C VAL A 13 26.14 -2.69 -10.90
N ILE A 14 25.11 -3.05 -11.67
CA ILE A 14 25.20 -3.22 -13.13
C ILE A 14 24.74 -1.94 -13.82
N VAL A 15 25.67 -1.28 -14.53
CA VAL A 15 25.41 0.00 -15.22
C VAL A 15 25.15 -0.27 -16.70
N ARG A 16 23.89 -0.14 -17.14
CA ARG A 16 23.49 -0.34 -18.56
C ARG A 16 23.88 0.85 -19.45
N ASN A 17 23.87 2.07 -18.90
CA ASN A 17 24.23 3.30 -19.61
C ASN A 17 25.31 4.04 -18.81
N LEU A 18 26.49 4.22 -19.41
CA LEU A 18 27.63 4.87 -18.74
C LEU A 18 27.35 6.32 -18.34
N LYS A 19 26.49 7.05 -19.07
CA LYS A 19 26.09 8.42 -18.73
C LYS A 19 25.33 8.50 -17.40
N SER A 20 24.65 7.42 -17.00
CA SER A 20 23.94 7.35 -15.72
C SER A 20 24.89 7.41 -14.51
N LEU A 21 26.17 7.06 -14.70
CA LEU A 21 27.16 7.06 -13.62
C LEU A 21 27.55 8.48 -13.20
N GLU A 22 27.53 9.43 -14.14
CA GLU A 22 27.69 10.86 -13.88
C GLU A 22 26.42 11.44 -13.25
N ALA A 23 25.25 11.13 -13.81
CA ALA A 23 23.96 11.59 -13.31
C ALA A 23 23.68 11.16 -11.86
N LEU A 24 24.18 9.99 -11.44
CA LEU A 24 24.04 9.50 -10.07
C LEU A 24 24.65 10.47 -9.03
N GLY A 25 25.70 11.21 -9.40
CA GLY A 25 26.33 12.21 -8.52
C GLY A 25 25.49 13.48 -8.30
N ALA A 26 24.47 13.72 -9.13
CA ALA A 26 23.57 14.87 -9.03
C ALA A 26 22.20 14.51 -8.45
N VAL A 27 22.01 13.27 -7.98
CA VAL A 27 20.74 12.82 -7.41
C VAL A 27 20.48 13.51 -6.08
N SER A 28 19.32 14.19 -5.98
CA SER A 28 18.84 14.82 -4.74
C SER A 28 17.68 14.04 -4.09
N ASN A 29 17.03 13.15 -4.83
CA ASN A 29 15.88 12.38 -4.37
C ASN A 29 15.99 10.93 -4.84
N ILE A 30 15.74 9.99 -3.93
CA ILE A 30 15.66 8.55 -4.21
C ILE A 30 14.25 8.08 -3.86
N CYS A 31 13.48 7.63 -4.84
CA CYS A 31 12.22 6.94 -4.61
C CYS A 31 12.48 5.43 -4.67
N SER A 32 12.28 4.75 -3.55
CA SER A 32 12.54 3.32 -3.42
C SER A 32 11.25 2.57 -3.07
N ASP A 33 11.00 1.46 -3.77
CA ASP A 33 9.97 0.51 -3.35
C ASP A 33 10.36 -0.10 -1.98
N LYS A 34 9.36 -0.49 -1.19
CA LYS A 34 9.59 -1.20 0.08
C LYS A 34 10.02 -2.65 -0.16
N THR A 35 9.10 -3.47 -0.67
CA THR A 35 9.28 -4.93 -0.80
C THR A 35 10.39 -5.24 -1.80
N GLY A 36 11.34 -6.10 -1.41
CA GLY A 36 12.45 -6.52 -2.28
C GLY A 36 13.60 -5.52 -2.37
N THR A 37 13.40 -4.24 -2.06
CA THR A 37 14.46 -3.22 -2.05
C THR A 37 14.83 -2.80 -0.63
N LEU A 38 13.97 -2.08 0.10
CA LEU A 38 14.23 -1.70 1.50
C LEU A 38 14.05 -2.88 2.47
N ALA A 39 13.16 -3.81 2.13
CA ALA A 39 12.86 -5.00 2.88
C ALA A 39 13.37 -6.27 2.18
N GLN A 40 13.54 -7.34 2.96
CA GLN A 40 14.19 -8.56 2.51
C GLN A 40 13.35 -9.33 1.48
N GLY A 41 12.04 -9.11 1.44
CA GLY A 41 11.09 -9.94 0.67
C GLY A 41 10.80 -11.28 1.34
N ASN A 42 11.31 -11.49 2.57
CA ASN A 42 11.15 -12.70 3.37
C ASN A 42 10.12 -12.44 4.47
N VAL A 43 8.85 -12.46 4.06
CA VAL A 43 7.72 -12.20 4.97
C VAL A 43 7.65 -13.28 6.04
N ILE A 44 7.40 -12.87 7.29
CA ILE A 44 7.22 -13.76 8.43
C ILE A 44 5.97 -13.35 9.21
N VAL A 45 5.28 -14.32 9.82
CA VAL A 45 4.21 -14.03 10.78
C VAL A 45 4.85 -13.63 12.11
N LYS A 46 4.43 -12.49 12.65
CA LYS A 46 4.87 -11.99 13.96
C LYS A 46 3.84 -12.23 15.04
N MET A 47 2.56 -12.25 14.67
CA MET A 47 1.47 -12.47 15.62
C MET A 47 0.19 -12.91 14.93
N ALA A 48 -0.66 -13.62 15.68
CA ALA A 48 -1.99 -14.00 15.29
C ALA A 48 -2.93 -13.76 16.47
N TRP A 49 -4.01 -13.01 16.24
CA TRP A 49 -5.03 -12.73 17.24
C TRP A 49 -6.29 -13.54 16.95
N ILE A 50 -6.80 -14.22 17.97
CA ILE A 50 -8.03 -15.01 17.93
C ILE A 50 -8.95 -14.50 19.07
N PRO A 51 -10.17 -14.00 18.78
CA PRO A 51 -11.07 -13.50 19.82
C PRO A 51 -11.40 -14.58 20.85
N GLY A 52 -11.28 -14.23 22.13
CA GLY A 52 -11.52 -15.16 23.26
C GLY A 52 -10.42 -16.20 23.50
N ARG A 53 -9.31 -16.17 22.74
CA ARG A 53 -8.10 -16.98 22.99
C ARG A 53 -6.84 -16.14 23.18
N GLY A 54 -6.81 -14.93 22.62
CA GLY A 54 -5.72 -13.99 22.79
C GLY A 54 -4.78 -13.94 21.57
N THR A 55 -3.52 -13.65 21.82
CA THR A 55 -2.51 -13.34 20.81
C THR A 55 -1.35 -14.34 20.85
N TYR A 56 -1.24 -15.13 19.77
CA TYR A 56 -0.13 -16.04 19.52
C TYR A 56 1.02 -15.30 18.86
N SER A 57 2.27 -15.52 19.29
CA SER A 57 3.46 -14.88 18.72
C SER A 57 4.60 -15.89 18.57
N PRO A 58 5.21 -16.05 17.39
CA PRO A 58 6.40 -16.89 17.24
C PRO A 58 7.61 -16.27 17.95
N PHE A 59 8.28 -17.05 18.80
CA PHE A 59 9.45 -16.57 19.56
C PHE A 59 10.73 -16.54 18.74
N ASN A 60 10.95 -17.59 17.94
CA ASN A 60 12.17 -17.77 17.17
C ASN A 60 11.83 -18.15 15.71
N ARG A 61 12.68 -17.69 14.79
CA ARG A 61 12.54 -18.03 13.35
C ARG A 61 12.82 -19.52 13.11
N THR A 62 13.68 -20.15 13.92
CA THR A 62 14.20 -21.50 13.69
C THR A 62 13.65 -22.56 14.64
N VAL A 63 13.41 -22.23 15.91
CA VAL A 63 12.81 -23.14 16.89
C VAL A 63 11.32 -22.88 16.86
N GLY A 64 10.48 -23.89 16.59
CA GLY A 64 9.03 -23.76 16.38
C GLY A 64 8.22 -23.29 17.60
N GLU A 65 8.87 -22.69 18.59
CA GLU A 65 8.28 -22.18 19.82
C GLU A 65 7.32 -21.02 19.54
N LEU A 66 6.18 -21.09 20.21
CA LEU A 66 5.11 -20.12 20.18
C LEU A 66 4.92 -19.57 21.60
N GLY A 67 4.60 -18.29 21.71
CA GLY A 67 4.07 -17.69 22.93
C GLY A 67 2.59 -17.42 22.77
N LEU A 68 1.85 -17.47 23.87
CA LEU A 68 0.45 -17.08 23.94
C LEU A 68 0.26 -16.02 25.03
N ARG A 69 -0.28 -14.86 24.65
CA ARG A 69 -0.77 -13.85 25.59
C ARG A 69 -2.29 -13.89 25.57
N GLU A 70 -2.94 -13.96 26.73
CA GLU A 70 -4.41 -13.90 26.80
C GLU A 70 -4.96 -12.54 26.34
N ALA A 71 -4.14 -11.47 26.46
CA ALA A 71 -4.48 -10.13 26.02
C ALA A 71 -4.61 -10.01 24.49
N GLN A 72 -5.49 -9.10 24.07
CA GLN A 72 -5.66 -8.73 22.66
C GLN A 72 -4.58 -7.71 22.23
N PRO A 73 -4.22 -7.62 20.93
CA PRO A 73 -3.19 -6.69 20.46
C PRO A 73 -3.30 -5.26 20.99
N LYS A 74 -4.51 -4.67 21.01
CA LYS A 74 -4.74 -3.30 21.50
C LYS A 74 -4.42 -3.10 23.00
N ASP A 75 -4.47 -4.17 23.79
CA ASP A 75 -4.29 -4.14 25.24
C ASP A 75 -2.85 -4.53 25.66
N ILE A 76 -2.00 -4.90 24.69
CA ILE A 76 -0.62 -5.29 24.95
C ILE A 76 0.28 -4.05 24.94
N ASN A 77 1.01 -3.83 26.04
CA ASN A 77 2.09 -2.87 26.06
C ASN A 77 3.36 -3.48 25.42
N PHE A 78 3.63 -3.12 24.17
CA PHE A 78 4.79 -3.59 23.41
C PHE A 78 6.10 -2.86 23.75
N TYR A 79 6.05 -1.73 24.46
CA TYR A 79 7.21 -0.90 24.80
C TYR A 79 7.72 -1.11 26.24
N GLY A 80 6.93 -1.79 27.08
CA GLY A 80 7.41 -2.24 28.39
C GLY A 80 8.35 -3.43 28.27
N HIS A 81 9.11 -3.71 29.34
CA HIS A 81 9.72 -5.04 29.55
C HIS A 81 8.58 -6.05 29.68
N GLY A 82 8.04 -6.51 28.54
CA GLY A 82 6.95 -7.45 28.49
C GLY A 82 7.38 -8.72 29.21
N GLY A 83 6.57 -9.15 30.18
CA GLY A 83 6.80 -10.40 30.91
C GLY A 83 7.10 -11.53 29.93
N ASP A 84 8.06 -12.38 30.31
CA ASP A 84 8.36 -13.62 29.61
C ASP A 84 7.04 -14.35 29.35
N VAL A 85 6.73 -14.61 28.08
CA VAL A 85 5.60 -15.46 27.74
C VAL A 85 6.14 -16.87 27.71
N ASP A 86 5.53 -17.78 28.45
CA ASP A 86 5.99 -19.17 28.45
C ASP A 86 5.84 -19.77 27.04
N ALA A 87 6.83 -20.56 26.65
CA ALA A 87 6.77 -21.30 25.40
C ALA A 87 5.66 -22.35 25.48
N ILE A 88 4.74 -22.33 24.51
CA ILE A 88 3.64 -23.29 24.41
C ILE A 88 3.90 -24.32 23.31
N ASN A 89 3.41 -25.55 23.52
CA ASN A 89 3.41 -26.58 22.49
C ASN A 89 2.16 -26.44 21.61
N GLY A 90 2.37 -25.99 20.36
CA GLY A 90 1.28 -25.77 19.41
C GLY A 90 0.48 -27.03 19.09
N GLU A 91 1.13 -28.20 18.96
CA GLU A 91 0.45 -29.45 18.58
C GLU A 91 -0.53 -29.93 19.66
N GLU A 92 -0.16 -29.80 20.93
CA GLU A 92 -1.03 -30.18 22.05
C GLU A 92 -2.28 -29.30 22.14
N LEU A 93 -2.12 -27.98 21.91
CA LEU A 93 -3.22 -27.02 21.97
C LEU A 93 -4.27 -27.27 20.87
N VAL A 94 -3.82 -27.60 19.66
CA VAL A 94 -4.73 -27.91 18.55
C VAL A 94 -5.64 -29.09 18.86
N GLY A 95 -5.14 -30.10 19.57
CA GLY A 95 -5.97 -31.24 19.99
C GLY A 95 -7.10 -30.87 20.95
N LYS A 96 -6.96 -29.77 21.70
CA LYS A 96 -7.87 -29.36 22.78
C LYS A 96 -8.81 -28.21 22.40
N ASP A 97 -8.42 -27.38 21.43
CA ASP A 97 -9.13 -26.14 21.08
C ASP A 97 -9.74 -26.20 19.67
N ALA A 98 -11.08 -26.21 19.59
CA ALA A 98 -11.80 -26.21 18.31
C ALA A 98 -11.66 -24.88 17.55
N THR A 99 -11.70 -23.75 18.27
CA THR A 99 -11.61 -22.42 17.67
C THR A 99 -10.23 -22.16 17.08
N LEU A 100 -9.17 -22.61 17.77
CA LEU A 100 -7.81 -22.61 17.21
C LEU A 100 -7.72 -23.47 15.95
N ARG A 101 -8.31 -24.67 15.94
CA ARG A 101 -8.36 -25.54 14.75
C ARG A 101 -9.03 -24.87 13.57
N GLU A 102 -10.17 -24.22 13.78
CA GLU A 102 -10.89 -23.52 12.71
C GLU A 102 -10.09 -22.33 12.18
N TYR A 103 -9.45 -21.55 13.04
CA TYR A 103 -8.55 -20.49 12.63
C TYR A 103 -7.37 -21.03 11.79
N LEU A 104 -6.73 -22.11 12.24
CA LEU A 104 -5.61 -22.73 11.54
C LEU A 104 -6.04 -23.40 10.22
N ASN A 105 -7.26 -23.94 10.14
CA ASN A 105 -7.82 -24.43 8.88
C ASN A 105 -7.89 -23.29 7.86
N VAL A 106 -8.38 -22.10 8.26
CA VAL A 106 -8.41 -20.93 7.36
C VAL A 106 -6.98 -20.54 6.96
N ALA A 107 -6.06 -20.40 7.92
CA ALA A 107 -4.67 -20.03 7.66
C ALA A 107 -3.98 -20.98 6.67
N SER A 108 -4.22 -22.28 6.82
CA SER A 108 -3.60 -23.31 5.99
C SER A 108 -4.28 -23.51 4.64
N LEU A 109 -5.61 -23.43 4.57
CA LEU A 109 -6.38 -23.83 3.39
C LEU A 109 -6.75 -22.64 2.49
N ALA A 110 -6.91 -21.43 3.01
CA ALA A 110 -7.03 -20.20 2.21
C ALA A 110 -5.64 -19.78 1.68
N ASN A 111 -4.97 -20.66 0.96
CA ASN A 111 -3.58 -20.53 0.55
C ASN A 111 -3.37 -21.29 -0.76
N LEU A 112 -2.77 -20.67 -1.76
CA LEU A 112 -2.56 -21.25 -3.09
C LEU A 112 -1.14 -21.77 -3.29
N THR A 113 -0.28 -21.66 -2.28
CA THR A 113 1.10 -22.12 -2.35
C THR A 113 1.14 -23.63 -2.51
N SER A 114 1.44 -24.08 -3.73
CA SER A 114 1.81 -25.45 -4.03
C SER A 114 3.33 -25.55 -4.07
N VAL A 115 3.90 -26.44 -3.26
CA VAL A 115 5.32 -26.78 -3.31
C VAL A 115 5.43 -28.17 -3.93
N ASN A 116 6.07 -28.25 -5.09
CA ASN A 116 6.30 -29.50 -5.81
C ASN A 116 7.80 -29.76 -5.86
N GLN A 117 8.23 -30.99 -5.59
CA GLN A 117 9.64 -31.35 -5.75
C GLN A 117 9.89 -31.76 -7.21
N VAL A 118 10.77 -31.04 -7.91
CA VAL A 118 11.20 -31.36 -9.28
C VAL A 118 12.72 -31.52 -9.26
N ASN A 119 13.23 -32.68 -9.67
CA ASN A 119 14.66 -33.00 -9.71
C ASN A 119 15.40 -32.85 -8.35
N GLY A 120 14.73 -33.12 -7.24
CA GLY A 120 15.30 -32.97 -5.90
C GLY A 120 15.28 -31.53 -5.37
N GLU A 121 14.94 -30.55 -6.22
CA GLU A 121 14.74 -29.16 -5.83
C GLU A 121 13.25 -28.85 -5.63
N TRP A 122 12.93 -28.07 -4.60
CA TRP A 122 11.55 -27.67 -4.31
C TRP A 122 11.18 -26.46 -5.17
N HIS A 123 10.21 -26.63 -6.08
CA HIS A 123 9.65 -25.59 -6.93
C HIS A 123 8.21 -25.28 -6.54
N GLY A 124 7.88 -24.00 -6.39
CA GLY A 124 6.51 -23.56 -6.13
C GLY A 124 6.24 -22.18 -6.70
N ARG A 125 4.96 -21.86 -6.89
CA ARG A 125 4.51 -20.47 -7.10
C ARG A 125 4.38 -19.87 -5.71
N VAL A 126 5.41 -19.15 -5.27
CA VAL A 126 5.57 -18.85 -3.85
C VAL A 126 5.35 -17.36 -3.59
N ASP A 127 4.14 -16.99 -3.20
CA ASP A 127 3.88 -15.66 -2.63
C ASP A 127 4.45 -15.64 -1.19
N PRO A 128 5.35 -14.70 -0.85
CA PRO A 128 5.99 -14.67 0.47
C PRO A 128 5.00 -14.60 1.65
N THR A 129 3.86 -13.92 1.45
CA THR A 129 2.79 -13.81 2.47
C THR A 129 2.19 -15.19 2.73
N GLU A 130 1.91 -15.94 1.68
CA GLU A 130 1.37 -17.28 1.80
C GLU A 130 2.34 -18.28 2.45
N ILE A 131 3.64 -18.19 2.13
CA ILE A 131 4.68 -18.98 2.80
C ILE A 131 4.67 -18.69 4.29
N ALA A 132 4.67 -17.41 4.66
CA ALA A 132 4.75 -16.99 6.06
C ALA A 132 3.60 -17.60 6.87
N ILE A 133 2.39 -17.61 6.31
CA ILE A 133 1.21 -18.21 6.94
C ILE A 133 1.34 -19.73 7.03
N GLN A 134 1.86 -20.41 6.00
CA GLN A 134 2.13 -21.86 6.07
C GLN A 134 3.19 -22.21 7.12
N VAL A 135 4.26 -21.42 7.22
CA VAL A 135 5.30 -21.61 8.23
C VAL A 135 4.72 -21.42 9.63
N PHE A 136 3.84 -20.44 9.81
CA PHE A 136 3.11 -20.24 11.06
C PHE A 136 2.23 -21.45 11.40
N ALA A 137 1.39 -21.91 10.47
CA ALA A 137 0.53 -23.07 10.70
C ALA A 137 1.33 -24.38 10.94
N SER A 138 2.52 -24.49 10.35
CA SER A 138 3.43 -25.62 10.57
C SER A 138 3.94 -25.71 12.01
N ARG A 139 3.98 -24.60 12.76
CA ARG A 139 4.34 -24.60 14.19
C ARG A 139 3.30 -25.30 15.08
N PHE A 140 2.09 -25.47 14.55
CA PHE A 140 1.01 -26.22 15.16
C PHE A 140 0.86 -27.63 14.55
N ASN A 141 1.83 -28.05 13.72
CA ASN A 141 1.74 -29.26 12.90
C ASN A 141 0.45 -29.30 12.03
N TRP A 142 -0.02 -28.13 11.57
CA TRP A 142 -1.34 -27.94 10.93
C TRP A 142 -1.25 -27.37 9.51
N ASN A 143 -0.17 -27.66 8.79
CA ASN A 143 0.09 -27.11 7.46
C ASN A 143 -0.78 -27.74 6.35
N ARG A 144 -0.87 -27.05 5.19
CA ARG A 144 -1.67 -27.50 4.05
C ARG A 144 -1.30 -28.89 3.53
N LEU A 145 0.00 -29.22 3.47
CA LEU A 145 0.45 -30.52 2.96
C LEU A 145 -0.16 -31.68 3.75
N ARG A 146 -0.22 -31.56 5.08
CA ARG A 146 -0.90 -32.52 5.96
C ARG A 146 -2.40 -32.57 5.71
N LEU A 147 -3.04 -31.42 5.54
CA LEU A 147 -4.50 -31.30 5.53
C LEU A 147 -5.13 -31.68 4.19
N SER A 148 -4.47 -31.40 3.06
CA SER A 148 -5.06 -31.53 1.72
C SER A 148 -4.29 -32.45 0.75
N THR A 149 -3.12 -32.97 1.14
CA THR A 149 -2.26 -33.75 0.23
C THR A 149 -2.01 -35.16 0.78
N GLY A 150 -1.98 -36.17 -0.10
CA GLY A 150 -1.72 -37.57 0.26
C GLY A 150 -2.98 -38.38 0.61
N GLU A 151 -2.77 -39.66 0.93
CA GLU A 151 -3.84 -40.63 1.17
C GLU A 151 -4.69 -40.29 2.41
N ASN A 152 -4.08 -39.68 3.43
CA ASN A 152 -4.73 -39.28 4.69
C ASN A 152 -5.26 -37.82 4.67
N ALA A 153 -5.35 -37.19 3.51
CA ALA A 153 -5.83 -35.81 3.40
C ALA A 153 -7.29 -35.69 3.84
N GLN A 154 -7.56 -34.85 4.85
CA GLN A 154 -8.90 -34.60 5.40
C GLN A 154 -9.73 -33.65 4.53
N TRP A 155 -9.06 -32.84 3.72
CA TRP A 155 -9.67 -31.78 2.94
C TRP A 155 -9.45 -31.99 1.44
N HIS A 156 -10.50 -31.81 0.65
CA HIS A 156 -10.46 -31.86 -0.80
C HIS A 156 -10.86 -30.49 -1.36
N ARG A 157 -10.01 -29.88 -2.20
CA ARG A 157 -10.26 -28.54 -2.76
C ARG A 157 -11.29 -28.65 -3.87
N ILE A 158 -12.37 -27.87 -3.78
CA ILE A 158 -13.47 -27.84 -4.77
C ILE A 158 -13.31 -26.67 -5.74
N ALA A 159 -13.07 -25.47 -5.22
CA ALA A 159 -12.99 -24.25 -6.02
C ALA A 159 -12.08 -23.20 -5.38
N GLU A 160 -11.57 -22.27 -6.18
CA GLU A 160 -10.77 -21.13 -5.73
C GLU A 160 -11.23 -19.83 -6.37
N PHE A 161 -11.27 -18.78 -5.56
CA PHE A 161 -11.49 -17.41 -5.97
C PHE A 161 -10.18 -16.66 -5.73
N LEU A 162 -9.49 -16.34 -6.84
CA LEU A 162 -8.20 -15.66 -6.80
C LEU A 162 -8.33 -14.28 -6.16
N PHE A 163 -7.21 -13.74 -5.68
CA PHE A 163 -7.18 -12.40 -5.10
C PHE A 163 -7.58 -11.35 -6.13
N ASP A 164 -8.53 -10.51 -5.73
CA ASP A 164 -9.00 -9.35 -6.50
C ASP A 164 -8.66 -8.06 -5.73
N SER A 165 -8.10 -7.07 -6.45
CA SER A 165 -7.61 -5.82 -5.85
C SER A 165 -8.71 -4.85 -5.41
N ASP A 166 -9.91 -4.96 -5.99
CA ASP A 166 -11.04 -4.10 -5.69
C ASP A 166 -11.72 -4.57 -4.40
N VAL A 167 -11.96 -5.88 -4.26
CA VAL A 167 -12.54 -6.47 -3.03
C VAL A 167 -11.50 -6.78 -1.95
N LYS A 168 -10.21 -6.87 -2.32
CA LYS A 168 -9.04 -7.14 -1.46
C LYS A 168 -9.16 -8.43 -0.62
N LYS A 169 -9.73 -9.47 -1.22
CA LYS A 169 -9.98 -10.77 -0.60
C LYS A 169 -9.64 -11.90 -1.57
N MET A 170 -9.39 -13.08 -1.02
CA MET A 170 -9.35 -14.33 -1.75
C MET A 170 -10.00 -15.42 -0.92
N SER A 171 -10.63 -16.38 -1.61
CA SER A 171 -11.40 -17.43 -0.95
C SER A 171 -11.19 -18.78 -1.61
N VAL A 172 -11.31 -19.85 -0.85
CA VAL A 172 -11.17 -21.22 -1.35
C VAL A 172 -12.26 -22.08 -0.74
N ILE A 173 -12.92 -22.89 -1.57
CA ILE A 173 -13.91 -23.87 -1.12
C ILE A 173 -13.20 -25.22 -0.98
N PHE A 174 -13.37 -25.82 0.19
CA PHE A 174 -12.85 -27.14 0.51
C PHE A 174 -13.96 -28.01 1.08
N GLU A 175 -13.97 -29.27 0.70
CA GLU A 175 -14.83 -30.29 1.28
C GLU A 175 -14.06 -31.10 2.32
N ASN A 176 -14.66 -31.25 3.51
CA ASN A 176 -14.14 -32.13 4.53
C ASN A 176 -14.61 -33.57 4.25
N LYS A 177 -13.66 -34.50 4.01
CA LYS A 177 -13.97 -35.88 3.59
C LYS A 177 -14.69 -36.73 4.64
N GLU A 178 -14.54 -36.40 5.92
CA GLU A 178 -15.20 -37.15 7.00
C GLU A 178 -16.67 -36.75 7.15
N THR A 179 -16.96 -35.45 7.00
CA THR A 179 -18.29 -34.89 7.23
C THR A 179 -19.08 -34.62 5.95
N ASN A 180 -18.43 -34.67 4.79
CA ASN A 180 -18.94 -34.24 3.48
C ASN A 180 -19.49 -32.80 3.47
N LYS A 181 -19.04 -31.96 4.41
CA LYS A 181 -19.40 -30.54 4.47
C LYS A 181 -18.40 -29.69 3.71
N GLN A 182 -18.91 -28.75 2.93
CA GLN A 182 -18.09 -27.75 2.26
C GLN A 182 -17.89 -26.54 3.16
N TRP A 183 -16.68 -26.02 3.11
CA TRP A 183 -16.21 -24.87 3.85
C TRP A 183 -15.69 -23.82 2.89
N LEU A 184 -16.03 -22.56 3.15
CA LEU A 184 -15.41 -21.43 2.51
C LEU A 184 -14.40 -20.81 3.47
N PHE A 185 -13.14 -20.82 3.06
CA PHE A 185 -12.04 -20.20 3.78
C PHE A 185 -11.60 -18.94 3.03
N THR A 186 -11.57 -17.81 3.72
CA THR A 186 -11.25 -16.51 3.12
C THR A 186 -10.17 -15.82 3.92
N LYS A 187 -9.27 -15.13 3.21
CA LYS A 187 -8.33 -14.17 3.79
C LYS A 187 -8.33 -12.88 3.00
N GLY A 188 -8.12 -11.76 3.67
CA GLY A 188 -8.08 -10.46 2.99
C GLY A 188 -7.75 -9.29 3.89
N ALA A 189 -7.80 -8.08 3.34
CA ALA A 189 -7.63 -6.85 4.09
C ALA A 189 -8.73 -6.74 5.15
N VAL A 190 -8.36 -6.46 6.41
CA VAL A 190 -9.27 -6.50 7.56
C VAL A 190 -10.50 -5.62 7.32
N GLU A 191 -10.29 -4.36 6.93
CA GLU A 191 -11.37 -3.37 6.75
C GLU A 191 -12.37 -3.79 5.66
N ARG A 192 -11.91 -4.54 4.65
CA ARG A 192 -12.76 -5.07 3.56
C ARG A 192 -13.45 -6.36 3.93
N VAL A 193 -12.79 -7.23 4.69
CA VAL A 193 -13.35 -8.49 5.17
C VAL A 193 -14.47 -8.23 6.18
N LEU A 194 -14.27 -7.32 7.13
CA LEU A 194 -15.26 -7.02 8.17
C LEU A 194 -16.60 -6.53 7.60
N ILE A 195 -16.63 -5.91 6.42
CA ILE A 195 -17.88 -5.51 5.73
C ILE A 195 -18.73 -6.73 5.32
N SER A 196 -18.08 -7.87 5.06
CA SER A 196 -18.74 -9.13 4.68
C SER A 196 -19.06 -10.04 5.87
N CYS A 197 -18.79 -9.60 7.11
CA CYS A 197 -18.96 -10.43 8.30
C CYS A 197 -20.19 -9.98 9.12
N PRO A 198 -21.30 -10.73 9.12
CA PRO A 198 -22.40 -10.54 10.06
C PRO A 198 -22.19 -11.28 11.38
N ARG A 199 -21.16 -12.14 11.47
CA ARG A 199 -20.85 -12.94 12.67
C ARG A 199 -19.34 -13.01 12.93
N TYR A 200 -18.99 -13.30 14.16
CA TYR A 200 -17.60 -13.58 14.56
C TYR A 200 -17.54 -14.71 15.57
N ALA A 201 -16.42 -15.41 15.61
CA ALA A 201 -16.15 -16.44 16.60
C ALA A 201 -15.41 -15.83 17.79
N VAL A 202 -15.90 -16.10 19.00
CA VAL A 202 -15.27 -15.68 20.25
C VAL A 202 -15.35 -16.80 21.28
N GLY A 203 -14.19 -17.23 21.76
CA GLY A 203 -14.11 -18.44 22.59
C GLY A 203 -14.69 -19.62 21.82
N ASP A 204 -15.70 -20.29 22.38
CA ASP A 204 -16.38 -21.44 21.75
C ASP A 204 -17.73 -21.07 21.09
N ASN A 205 -18.07 -19.78 21.06
CA ASN A 205 -19.35 -19.28 20.55
C ASN A 205 -19.18 -18.54 19.21
N ILE A 206 -20.27 -18.50 18.44
CA ILE A 206 -20.43 -17.61 17.29
C ILE A 206 -21.46 -16.56 17.68
N GLU A 207 -21.07 -15.29 17.63
CA GLU A 207 -21.91 -14.15 18.00
C GLU A 207 -22.19 -13.25 16.80
N GLU A 208 -23.23 -12.41 16.92
CA GLU A 208 -23.55 -11.40 15.92
C GLU A 208 -22.50 -10.29 15.88
N PHE A 209 -22.17 -9.86 14.67
CA PHE A 209 -21.20 -8.83 14.42
C PHE A 209 -21.87 -7.45 14.54
N GLY A 210 -21.80 -6.88 15.74
CA GLY A 210 -22.22 -5.50 16.01
C GLY A 210 -21.14 -4.45 15.69
N GLN A 211 -21.52 -3.18 15.74
CA GLN A 211 -20.58 -2.06 15.56
C GLN A 211 -19.48 -2.07 16.64
N ASP A 212 -19.81 -2.47 17.87
CA ASP A 212 -18.84 -2.55 18.98
C ASP A 212 -17.68 -3.50 18.66
N PHE A 213 -17.98 -4.69 18.13
CA PHE A 213 -16.94 -5.65 17.75
C PHE A 213 -16.17 -5.18 16.51
N ARG A 214 -16.83 -4.49 15.57
CA ARG A 214 -16.15 -3.90 14.41
C ARG A 214 -15.05 -2.93 14.83
N ASP A 215 -15.39 -2.02 15.73
CA ASP A 215 -14.44 -1.03 16.25
C ASP A 215 -13.34 -1.71 17.08
N ASP A 216 -13.68 -2.80 17.76
CA ASP A 216 -12.71 -3.62 18.48
C ASP A 216 -11.69 -4.31 17.57
N ALA A 217 -12.15 -4.95 16.50
CA ALA A 217 -11.31 -5.61 15.52
C ALA A 217 -10.41 -4.61 14.79
N LEU A 218 -10.93 -3.41 14.48
CA LEU A 218 -10.14 -2.34 13.86
C LEU A 218 -9.07 -1.80 14.81
N ARG A 219 -9.36 -1.59 16.09
CA ARG A 219 -8.35 -1.18 17.08
C ARG A 219 -7.24 -2.22 17.25
N ASN A 220 -7.61 -3.51 17.23
CA ASN A 220 -6.61 -4.59 17.25
C ASN A 220 -5.75 -4.59 15.98
N MET A 221 -6.35 -4.40 14.80
CA MET A 221 -5.61 -4.25 13.54
C MET A 221 -4.66 -3.04 13.60
N GLU A 222 -5.11 -1.89 14.06
CA GLU A 222 -4.29 -0.68 14.21
C GLU A 222 -3.10 -0.90 15.15
N ALA A 223 -3.34 -1.54 16.31
CA ALA A 223 -2.28 -1.89 17.25
C ALA A 223 -1.20 -2.79 16.62
N MET A 224 -1.60 -3.77 15.81
CA MET A 224 -0.66 -4.61 15.04
C MET A 224 0.05 -3.79 13.95
N ALA A 225 -0.66 -2.90 13.25
CA ALA A 225 -0.11 -2.08 12.17
C ALA A 225 0.93 -1.07 12.68
N HIS A 226 0.74 -0.51 13.88
CA HIS A 226 1.72 0.36 14.55
C HIS A 226 3.06 -0.33 14.82
N LEU A 227 3.07 -1.66 14.90
CA LEU A 227 4.30 -2.46 14.99
C LEU A 227 4.95 -2.73 13.62
N GLY A 228 4.48 -2.08 12.54
CA GLY A 228 4.97 -2.33 11.19
C GLY A 228 4.48 -3.64 10.59
N LEU A 229 3.36 -4.18 11.08
CA LEU A 229 2.80 -5.42 10.55
C LEU A 229 1.76 -5.14 9.46
N ARG A 230 1.79 -5.93 8.39
CA ARG A 230 0.69 -6.11 7.45
C ARG A 230 -0.31 -7.07 8.06
N VAL A 231 -1.54 -6.63 8.29
CA VAL A 231 -2.57 -7.43 8.96
C VAL A 231 -3.58 -7.96 7.95
N LEU A 232 -3.91 -9.25 8.06
CA LEU A 232 -4.96 -9.89 7.27
C LEU A 232 -6.02 -10.48 8.20
N ALA A 233 -7.29 -10.35 7.84
CA ALA A 233 -8.38 -11.04 8.50
C ALA A 233 -8.55 -12.45 7.91
N LEU A 234 -8.84 -13.42 8.78
CA LEU A 234 -9.15 -14.80 8.42
C LEU A 234 -10.60 -15.11 8.78
N THR A 235 -11.34 -15.70 7.84
CA THR A 235 -12.75 -16.07 8.04
C THR A 235 -13.03 -17.47 7.52
N GLY A 236 -13.99 -18.16 8.15
CA GLY A 236 -14.35 -19.52 7.77
C GLY A 236 -15.79 -19.86 8.13
N ARG A 237 -16.55 -20.38 7.16
CA ARG A 237 -17.95 -20.77 7.34
C ARG A 237 -18.30 -22.07 6.59
N THR A 238 -19.38 -22.71 7.01
CA THR A 238 -19.87 -24.01 6.48
C THR A 238 -21.20 -23.95 5.77
N ASP A 239 -21.95 -22.88 5.97
CA ASP A 239 -23.25 -22.59 5.39
C ASP A 239 -23.09 -22.04 3.97
N VAL A 240 -22.41 -22.80 3.12
CA VAL A 240 -22.24 -22.46 1.70
C VAL A 240 -23.10 -23.35 0.80
N PRO A 241 -23.63 -22.80 -0.32
CA PRO A 241 -24.24 -23.62 -1.36
C PRO A 241 -23.29 -24.73 -1.78
N HIS A 242 -23.80 -25.95 -1.95
CA HIS A 242 -22.99 -27.09 -2.37
C HIS A 242 -22.55 -26.90 -3.83
N VAL A 243 -21.25 -26.85 -4.04
CA VAL A 243 -20.60 -26.64 -5.34
C VAL A 243 -20.05 -27.97 -5.85
N LYS A 244 -20.21 -28.24 -7.15
CA LYS A 244 -19.58 -29.41 -7.78
C LYS A 244 -18.22 -29.02 -8.36
N GLU A 245 -17.28 -29.97 -8.33
CA GLU A 245 -15.96 -29.77 -8.95
C GLU A 245 -16.12 -29.49 -10.46
N ASN A 246 -15.37 -28.51 -10.99
CA ASN A 246 -15.42 -28.05 -12.39
C ASN A 246 -16.73 -27.37 -12.84
N GLU A 247 -17.51 -26.80 -11.91
CA GLU A 247 -18.60 -25.89 -12.28
C GLU A 247 -18.02 -24.65 -12.98
N ALA A 248 -18.21 -24.56 -14.30
CA ALA A 248 -17.68 -23.48 -15.11
C ALA A 248 -18.37 -22.18 -14.72
N GLU A 249 -17.61 -21.27 -14.08
CA GLU A 249 -18.00 -19.92 -13.69
C GLU A 249 -18.84 -19.80 -12.40
N LEU A 250 -18.19 -20.02 -11.26
CA LEU A 250 -18.73 -19.61 -9.96
C LEU A 250 -18.52 -18.11 -9.74
N ASP A 251 -19.61 -17.40 -9.42
CA ASP A 251 -19.56 -16.00 -9.01
C ASP A 251 -19.10 -15.90 -7.54
N GLY A 252 -17.82 -15.57 -7.33
CA GLY A 252 -17.24 -15.41 -6.00
C GLY A 252 -17.97 -14.39 -5.13
N GLY A 253 -18.57 -13.36 -5.73
CA GLY A 253 -19.32 -12.33 -5.00
C GLY A 253 -20.52 -12.88 -4.22
N LYS A 254 -21.09 -14.02 -4.64
CA LYS A 254 -22.18 -14.71 -3.93
C LYS A 254 -21.69 -15.54 -2.74
N PHE A 255 -20.42 -15.97 -2.77
CA PHE A 255 -19.83 -16.78 -1.70
C PHE A 255 -19.15 -15.91 -0.64
N GLU A 256 -18.56 -14.76 -1.02
CA GLU A 256 -17.79 -13.87 -0.13
C GLU A 256 -18.66 -12.91 0.72
N GLN A 257 -19.86 -13.35 1.07
CA GLN A 257 -20.82 -12.68 1.96
C GLN A 257 -21.08 -13.55 3.19
N ASP A 258 -21.72 -12.99 4.20
CA ASP A 258 -22.12 -13.69 5.43
C ASP A 258 -21.01 -14.51 6.12
N LEU A 259 -19.79 -13.96 6.09
CA LEU A 259 -18.58 -14.59 6.62
C LEU A 259 -18.57 -14.61 8.15
N VAL A 260 -17.90 -15.60 8.73
CA VAL A 260 -17.65 -15.66 10.18
C VAL A 260 -16.19 -15.29 10.43
N PHE A 261 -15.96 -14.13 11.05
CA PHE A 261 -14.62 -13.69 11.41
C PHE A 261 -13.99 -14.62 12.45
N ARG A 262 -12.79 -15.14 12.18
CA ARG A 262 -12.08 -16.07 13.06
C ARG A 262 -10.86 -15.46 13.75
N GLY A 263 -10.33 -14.35 13.22
CA GLY A 263 -9.18 -13.68 13.79
C GLY A 263 -8.38 -12.90 12.76
N SER A 264 -7.22 -12.40 13.18
CA SER A 264 -6.29 -11.65 12.32
C SER A 264 -4.86 -12.14 12.46
N ILE A 265 -4.11 -12.06 11.37
CA ILE A 265 -2.70 -12.45 11.31
C ILE A 265 -1.85 -11.27 10.87
N GLY A 266 -0.81 -10.98 11.66
CA GLY A 266 0.14 -9.90 11.45
C GLY A 266 1.45 -10.42 10.86
N LEU A 267 1.77 -9.92 9.68
CA LEU A 267 2.95 -10.29 8.90
C LEU A 267 3.94 -9.15 8.85
N CYS A 268 5.24 -9.45 8.85
CA CYS A 268 6.31 -8.47 8.75
C CYS A 268 7.22 -8.86 7.58
N ASP A 269 7.53 -7.90 6.71
CA ASP A 269 8.68 -7.99 5.80
C ASP A 269 9.83 -7.19 6.43
N PRO A 270 10.78 -7.85 7.11
CA PRO A 270 11.80 -7.16 7.87
C PRO A 270 12.70 -6.32 6.94
N PRO A 271 13.12 -5.12 7.37
CA PRO A 271 14.06 -4.33 6.59
C PRO A 271 15.39 -5.07 6.39
N ARG A 272 16.09 -4.75 5.30
CA ARG A 272 17.46 -5.26 5.11
C ARG A 272 18.38 -4.63 6.16
N PRO A 273 19.36 -5.37 6.71
CA PRO A 273 20.34 -4.82 7.66
C PRO A 273 21.06 -3.56 7.13
N GLU A 274 21.27 -3.50 5.82
CA GLU A 274 21.92 -2.38 5.12
C GLU A 274 21.00 -1.18 4.84
N SER A 275 19.67 -1.32 4.96
CA SER A 275 18.72 -0.25 4.61
C SER A 275 18.88 0.97 5.50
N ALA A 276 18.80 0.81 6.82
CA ALA A 276 18.90 1.93 7.75
C ALA A 276 20.26 2.68 7.66
N PRO A 277 21.42 1.98 7.61
CA PRO A 277 22.70 2.64 7.36
C PRO A 277 22.75 3.37 6.01
N SER A 278 22.13 2.83 4.97
CA SER A 278 22.15 3.45 3.63
C SER A 278 21.31 4.71 3.57
N VAL A 279 20.09 4.69 4.12
CA VAL A 279 19.22 5.86 4.22
C VAL A 279 19.90 6.98 5.02
N LYS A 280 20.54 6.62 6.15
CA LYS A 280 21.32 7.59 6.94
C LYS A 280 22.42 8.27 6.10
N ARG A 281 23.18 7.51 5.32
CA ARG A 281 24.23 8.06 4.44
C ARG A 281 23.67 8.93 3.33
N CYS A 282 22.48 8.62 2.80
CA CYS A 282 21.78 9.48 1.85
C CYS A 282 21.43 10.82 2.50
N HIS A 283 20.85 10.82 3.69
CA HIS A 283 20.53 12.05 4.42
C HIS A 283 21.78 12.88 4.76
N GLU A 284 22.88 12.24 5.20
CA GLU A 284 24.18 12.90 5.43
C GLU A 284 24.76 13.55 4.16
N ALA A 285 24.47 12.97 2.99
CA ALA A 285 24.86 13.51 1.68
C ALA A 285 23.88 14.56 1.12
N GLY A 286 22.82 14.90 1.84
CA GLY A 286 21.78 15.84 1.38
C GLY A 286 20.80 15.26 0.36
N VAL A 287 20.71 13.93 0.26
CA VAL A 287 19.79 13.22 -0.64
C VAL A 287 18.56 12.76 0.15
N SER A 288 17.37 13.20 -0.25
CA SER A 288 16.10 12.77 0.35
C SER A 288 15.69 11.38 -0.13
N VAL A 289 15.25 10.51 0.78
CA VAL A 289 14.77 9.16 0.45
C VAL A 289 13.25 9.09 0.67
N HIS A 290 12.53 8.55 -0.31
CA HIS A 290 11.09 8.38 -0.31
C HIS A 290 10.75 6.90 -0.46
N MET A 291 9.83 6.40 0.37
CA MET A 291 9.32 5.02 0.26
C MET A 291 8.04 4.99 -0.56
N LEU A 292 7.97 4.10 -1.54
CA LEU A 292 6.72 3.75 -2.24
C LEU A 292 6.27 2.36 -1.79
N THR A 293 5.05 2.26 -1.25
CA THR A 293 4.51 0.99 -0.73
C THR A 293 3.00 0.93 -0.87
N GLY A 294 2.47 -0.27 -1.09
CA GLY A 294 1.03 -0.56 -1.10
C GLY A 294 0.49 -0.98 0.27
N ASP A 295 1.31 -0.91 1.32
CA ASP A 295 0.88 -1.24 2.68
C ASP A 295 -0.08 -0.20 3.26
N HIS A 296 -0.72 -0.56 4.37
CA HIS A 296 -1.47 0.38 5.19
C HIS A 296 -0.56 1.54 5.67
N PRO A 297 -1.05 2.79 5.75
CA PRO A 297 -0.25 3.95 6.13
C PRO A 297 0.52 3.79 7.45
N GLU A 298 -0.10 3.20 8.48
CA GLU A 298 0.56 2.96 9.76
C GLU A 298 1.74 1.98 9.67
N THR A 299 1.58 0.92 8.87
CA THR A 299 2.66 -0.03 8.58
C THR A 299 3.81 0.67 7.86
N ALA A 300 3.49 1.48 6.85
CA ALA A 300 4.48 2.25 6.09
C ALA A 300 5.22 3.27 6.99
N HIS A 301 4.49 3.94 7.89
CA HIS A 301 5.04 4.88 8.86
C HIS A 301 6.01 4.20 9.82
N ALA A 302 5.62 3.06 10.42
CA ALA A 302 6.47 2.30 11.31
C ALA A 302 7.77 1.81 10.63
N ILE A 303 7.67 1.25 9.42
CA ILE A 303 8.87 0.81 8.67
C ILE A 303 9.74 2.01 8.30
N SER A 304 9.14 3.13 7.88
CA SER A 304 9.87 4.35 7.54
C SER A 304 10.64 4.94 8.74
N LEU A 305 10.11 4.83 9.96
CA LEU A 305 10.82 5.17 11.20
C LEU A 305 11.96 4.18 11.49
N GLU A 306 11.74 2.89 11.27
CA GLU A 306 12.73 1.83 11.50
C GLU A 306 13.94 1.99 10.57
N VAL A 307 13.72 2.25 9.28
CA VAL A 307 14.80 2.48 8.30
C VAL A 307 15.36 3.91 8.32
N GLY A 308 14.77 4.82 9.09
CA GLY A 308 15.24 6.19 9.25
C GLY A 308 14.94 7.12 8.07
N ILE A 309 13.92 6.79 7.26
CA ILE A 309 13.33 7.72 6.27
C ILE A 309 12.62 8.85 7.01
N LEU A 310 11.87 8.51 8.06
CA LEU A 310 11.24 9.47 8.95
C LEU A 310 12.11 9.69 10.20
N PRO A 311 12.13 10.92 10.75
CA PRO A 311 12.82 11.20 11.99
C PRO A 311 12.12 10.53 13.17
N LYS A 312 12.88 9.93 14.10
CA LYS A 312 12.32 9.31 15.31
C LYS A 312 11.54 10.29 16.21
N ARG A 313 11.81 11.59 16.08
CA ARG A 313 11.15 12.66 16.83
C ARG A 313 10.28 13.51 15.90
N MET A 314 9.26 12.89 15.31
CA MET A 314 8.26 13.58 14.48
C MET A 314 7.62 14.78 15.20
N ASN A 315 7.46 14.71 16.53
CA ASN A 315 6.86 15.79 17.33
C ASN A 315 7.71 17.07 17.40
N GLU A 316 9.01 16.97 17.08
CA GLU A 316 9.91 18.13 16.96
C GLU A 316 9.89 18.72 15.53
N THR A 317 9.20 18.06 14.60
CA THR A 317 9.00 18.52 13.22
C THR A 317 7.71 19.34 13.13
N ALA A 318 7.73 20.45 12.39
CA ALA A 318 6.54 21.27 12.21
C ALA A 318 5.37 20.44 11.64
N ALA A 319 4.16 20.62 12.18
CA ALA A 319 3.01 19.74 11.92
C ALA A 319 2.56 19.71 10.45
N ASP A 320 2.79 20.79 9.71
CA ASP A 320 2.58 20.90 8.27
C ASP A 320 3.60 20.07 7.49
N VAL A 321 4.88 20.11 7.88
CA VAL A 321 5.93 19.28 7.30
C VAL A 321 5.69 17.81 7.59
N ALA A 322 5.41 17.45 8.86
CA ALA A 322 5.14 16.07 9.28
C ALA A 322 3.99 15.41 8.50
N LYS A 323 2.91 16.17 8.21
CA LYS A 323 1.77 15.70 7.41
C LYS A 323 2.11 15.41 5.94
N THR A 324 3.16 16.02 5.41
CA THR A 324 3.62 15.77 4.04
C THR A 324 4.61 14.60 3.94
N MET A 325 5.17 14.13 5.06
CA MET A 325 6.21 13.08 5.06
C MET A 325 5.64 11.66 4.96
N VAL A 326 4.39 11.44 5.38
CA VAL A 326 3.66 10.19 5.11
C VAL A 326 2.35 10.53 4.44
N MET A 327 2.23 10.16 3.17
CA MET A 327 1.05 10.41 2.38
C MET A 327 0.42 9.09 1.97
N ALA A 328 -0.75 8.79 2.54
CA ALA A 328 -1.65 7.84 1.92
C ALA A 328 -2.16 8.46 0.61
N HIS A 329 -2.30 7.65 -0.46
CA HIS A 329 -2.97 8.06 -1.70
C HIS A 329 -4.47 8.27 -1.46
N THR A 330 -4.82 9.28 -0.66
CA THR A 330 -6.16 9.78 -0.45
C THR A 330 -6.28 11.12 -1.15
N SER A 331 -7.43 11.40 -1.76
CA SER A 331 -7.67 12.69 -2.42
C SER A 331 -7.42 13.88 -1.48
N SER A 332 -7.61 13.69 -0.17
CA SER A 332 -7.28 14.68 0.87
C SER A 332 -5.79 14.99 0.99
N GLY A 333 -4.90 14.00 0.83
CA GLY A 333 -3.46 14.20 0.87
C GLY A 333 -2.97 15.03 -0.32
N LEU A 334 -3.45 14.70 -1.53
CA LEU A 334 -3.13 15.44 -2.75
C LEU A 334 -3.62 16.89 -2.70
N GLN A 335 -4.84 17.11 -2.18
CA GLN A 335 -5.38 18.45 -1.96
C GLN A 335 -4.53 19.25 -0.96
N HIS A 336 -3.98 18.60 0.07
CA HIS A 336 -3.10 19.27 1.02
C HIS A 336 -1.80 19.76 0.37
N ILE A 337 -1.14 18.93 -0.45
CA ILE A 337 0.05 19.32 -1.23
C ILE A 337 -0.30 20.47 -2.17
N GLY A 338 -1.39 20.35 -2.92
CA GLY A 338 -1.85 21.38 -3.85
C GLY A 338 -2.12 22.71 -3.14
N LEU A 339 -2.69 22.67 -1.94
CA LEU A 339 -2.94 23.86 -1.13
C LEU A 339 -1.64 24.50 -0.62
N ALA A 340 -0.67 23.68 -0.19
CA ALA A 340 0.65 24.16 0.22
C ALA A 340 1.36 24.84 -0.96
N ASN A 341 1.38 24.20 -2.13
CA ASN A 341 1.93 24.74 -3.37
C ASN A 341 1.26 26.08 -3.74
N ALA A 342 -0.07 26.17 -3.66
CA ALA A 342 -0.81 27.40 -3.93
C ALA A 342 -0.44 28.54 -2.96
N ARG A 343 -0.22 28.24 -1.67
CA ARG A 343 0.21 29.22 -0.67
C ARG A 343 1.63 29.70 -0.90
N ASP A 344 2.52 28.83 -1.39
CA ASP A 344 3.91 29.18 -1.64
C ASP A 344 4.09 30.11 -2.85
N ILE A 345 3.12 30.19 -3.77
CA ILE A 345 3.11 31.19 -4.85
C ILE A 345 3.31 32.61 -4.28
N ILE A 346 2.63 32.94 -3.17
CA ILE A 346 2.72 34.26 -2.53
C ILE A 346 4.16 34.55 -2.11
N LYS A 347 4.83 33.57 -1.50
CA LYS A 347 6.23 33.71 -1.08
C LYS A 347 7.14 33.89 -2.29
N MET A 348 6.91 33.13 -3.36
CA MET A 348 7.67 33.22 -4.61
C MET A 348 7.50 34.58 -5.29
N ILE A 349 6.28 35.12 -5.35
CA ILE A 349 6.01 36.45 -5.91
C ILE A 349 6.77 37.52 -5.13
N ARG A 350 6.70 37.52 -3.79
CA ARG A 350 7.43 38.49 -2.96
C ARG A 350 8.94 38.38 -3.13
N TRP A 351 9.45 37.15 -3.24
CA TRP A 351 10.87 36.93 -3.48
C TRP A 351 11.26 37.48 -4.86
N ASN A 352 10.50 37.15 -5.91
CA ASN A 352 10.74 37.63 -7.26
C ASN A 352 10.70 39.17 -7.34
N ASP A 353 9.72 39.81 -6.68
CA ASP A 353 9.60 41.27 -6.60
C ASP A 353 10.85 41.92 -6.00
N LYS A 354 11.38 41.34 -4.91
CA LYS A 354 12.60 41.80 -4.26
C LYS A 354 13.82 41.82 -5.20
N TYR A 355 13.86 40.93 -6.19
CA TYR A 355 14.94 40.83 -7.18
C TYR A 355 14.54 41.35 -8.57
N ASP A 356 13.45 42.10 -8.66
CA ASP A 356 12.90 42.70 -9.88
C ASP A 356 12.58 41.68 -11.00
N ILE A 357 12.21 40.45 -10.62
CA ILE A 357 11.78 39.39 -11.55
C ILE A 357 10.27 39.48 -11.73
N ARG A 358 9.81 40.14 -12.80
CA ARG A 358 8.37 40.39 -13.06
C ARG A 358 7.64 39.25 -13.76
N PHE A 359 8.32 38.16 -14.13
CA PHE A 359 7.74 37.04 -14.87
C PHE A 359 7.91 35.72 -14.11
N MET A 360 6.81 34.97 -13.95
CA MET A 360 6.82 33.70 -13.24
C MET A 360 5.97 32.65 -13.97
N LYS A 361 6.57 31.48 -14.22
CA LYS A 361 5.86 30.32 -14.73
C LYS A 361 5.41 29.45 -13.55
N LEU A 362 4.11 29.22 -13.42
CA LEU A 362 3.55 28.21 -12.51
C LEU A 362 3.79 26.82 -13.10
N SER A 363 4.21 25.90 -12.25
CA SER A 363 4.42 24.51 -12.65
C SER A 363 3.09 23.83 -12.93
N SER A 364 3.08 22.91 -13.89
CA SER A 364 1.92 22.07 -14.17
C SER A 364 1.68 21.03 -13.09
N ASP A 365 2.74 20.68 -12.36
CA ASP A 365 2.70 19.71 -11.26
C ASP A 365 2.28 20.33 -9.92
N MET A 366 1.84 21.61 -9.92
CA MET A 366 1.40 22.30 -8.70
C MET A 366 0.24 21.61 -7.99
N PHE A 367 -0.62 20.93 -8.72
CA PHE A 367 -1.71 20.12 -8.18
C PHE A 367 -1.55 18.68 -8.67
N PRO A 368 -0.88 17.82 -7.90
CA PRO A 368 -0.52 16.48 -8.36
C PRO A 368 -1.75 15.66 -8.75
N PHE A 369 -1.70 15.02 -9.91
CA PHE A 369 -2.79 14.19 -10.46
C PHE A 369 -4.13 14.92 -10.72
N ALA A 370 -4.18 16.25 -10.71
CA ALA A 370 -5.41 17.00 -10.96
C ALA A 370 -6.02 16.70 -12.35
N SER A 371 -5.20 16.37 -13.35
CA SER A 371 -5.63 15.97 -14.70
C SER A 371 -5.83 14.46 -14.87
N HIS A 372 -5.60 13.65 -13.83
CA HIS A 372 -5.65 12.19 -13.90
C HIS A 372 -7.06 11.63 -13.62
N ALA A 373 -7.54 10.76 -14.51
CA ALA A 373 -8.89 10.18 -14.50
C ALA A 373 -9.32 9.55 -13.16
N ALA A 374 -8.39 8.89 -12.47
CA ALA A 374 -8.66 8.12 -11.25
C ALA A 374 -8.81 8.97 -9.99
N TYR A 375 -8.34 10.23 -10.00
CA TYR A 375 -8.29 11.07 -8.79
C TYR A 375 -9.28 12.24 -8.82
N ASP A 376 -9.71 12.64 -10.01
CA ASP A 376 -10.80 13.60 -10.35
C ASP A 376 -11.21 14.56 -9.21
N TYR A 377 -10.28 15.40 -8.77
CA TYR A 377 -10.55 16.43 -7.77
C TYR A 377 -10.41 17.82 -8.38
N LYS A 378 -11.36 18.70 -8.06
CA LYS A 378 -11.35 20.11 -8.49
C LYS A 378 -10.57 20.97 -7.52
N LEU A 379 -9.95 22.04 -8.03
CA LEU A 379 -9.16 22.98 -7.24
C LEU A 379 -10.05 23.93 -6.43
N ALA A 380 -11.17 24.35 -7.01
CA ALA A 380 -12.04 25.38 -6.43
C ALA A 380 -12.46 25.11 -4.97
N PRO A 381 -12.84 23.88 -4.57
CA PRO A 381 -13.28 23.59 -3.20
C PRO A 381 -12.25 23.89 -2.11
N PHE A 382 -10.95 23.80 -2.41
CA PHE A 382 -9.91 23.88 -1.37
C PHE A 382 -8.83 24.94 -1.64
N ALA A 383 -8.50 25.22 -2.91
CA ALA A 383 -7.40 26.12 -3.30
C ALA A 383 -7.86 27.54 -3.67
N SER A 384 -9.16 27.77 -3.89
CA SER A 384 -9.69 29.05 -4.42
C SER A 384 -9.20 30.28 -3.65
N LYS A 385 -9.24 30.24 -2.31
CA LYS A 385 -8.81 31.36 -1.47
C LYS A 385 -7.31 31.67 -1.63
N ALA A 386 -6.47 30.64 -1.62
CA ALA A 386 -5.02 30.79 -1.71
C ALA A 386 -4.60 31.29 -3.11
N LEU A 387 -5.18 30.73 -4.17
CA LEU A 387 -4.93 31.17 -5.54
C LEU A 387 -5.38 32.62 -5.77
N ALA A 388 -6.57 33.00 -5.29
CA ALA A 388 -7.06 34.38 -5.41
C ALA A 388 -6.17 35.38 -4.66
N GLU A 389 -5.60 34.99 -3.51
CA GLU A 389 -4.64 35.81 -2.79
C GLU A 389 -3.33 35.97 -3.55
N ALA A 390 -2.81 34.88 -4.12
CA ALA A 390 -1.63 34.93 -4.98
C ALA A 390 -1.85 35.80 -6.22
N GLY A 391 -3.00 35.71 -6.88
CA GLY A 391 -3.33 36.52 -8.04
C GLY A 391 -3.50 38.01 -7.70
N ARG A 392 -4.12 38.35 -6.56
CA ARG A 392 -4.15 39.76 -6.08
C ARG A 392 -2.75 40.33 -5.89
N LEU A 393 -1.87 39.59 -5.21
CA LEU A 393 -0.50 40.03 -4.99
C LEU A 393 0.27 40.17 -6.31
N ALA A 394 0.10 39.21 -7.23
CA ALA A 394 0.71 39.29 -8.56
C ALA A 394 0.27 40.57 -9.29
N ALA A 395 -1.02 40.91 -9.22
CA ALA A 395 -1.55 42.11 -9.83
C ALA A 395 -1.02 43.40 -9.16
N GLU A 396 -1.02 43.46 -7.84
CA GLU A 396 -0.51 44.60 -7.06
C GLU A 396 0.97 44.90 -7.36
N LEU A 397 1.79 43.86 -7.47
CA LEU A 397 3.23 43.97 -7.74
C LEU A 397 3.57 43.92 -9.24
N GLY A 398 2.55 43.87 -10.11
CA GLY A 398 2.75 43.88 -11.56
C GLY A 398 3.50 42.65 -12.13
N HIS A 399 3.34 41.47 -11.52
CA HIS A 399 3.89 40.22 -12.02
C HIS A 399 3.02 39.61 -13.12
N ARG A 400 3.66 39.13 -14.18
CA ARG A 400 3.04 38.28 -15.20
C ARG A 400 3.21 36.81 -14.81
N VAL A 401 2.09 36.10 -14.77
CA VAL A 401 2.04 34.67 -14.43
C VAL A 401 1.75 33.86 -15.70
N THR A 402 2.43 32.74 -15.91
CA THR A 402 2.17 31.85 -17.05
C THR A 402 2.09 30.40 -16.62
N THR A 403 1.48 29.56 -17.44
CA THR A 403 1.52 28.11 -17.27
C THR A 403 1.81 27.43 -18.60
N HIS A 404 2.31 26.21 -18.55
CA HIS A 404 2.67 25.44 -19.74
C HIS A 404 2.22 24.00 -19.55
N PRO A 405 1.08 23.60 -20.13
CA PRO A 405 0.59 22.23 -20.05
C PRO A 405 1.65 21.21 -20.43
N GLY A 406 1.55 20.00 -19.89
CA GLY A 406 2.57 18.98 -20.05
C GLY A 406 2.94 18.76 -21.53
N GLN A 407 4.19 18.36 -21.80
CA GLN A 407 4.66 18.05 -23.17
C GLN A 407 3.83 16.96 -23.89
N PHE A 408 3.01 16.24 -23.13
CA PHE A 408 2.13 15.15 -23.59
C PHE A 408 0.69 15.60 -23.85
N THR A 409 0.36 16.88 -23.70
CA THR A 409 -0.95 17.45 -23.99
C THR A 409 -1.15 17.57 -25.50
N GLN A 410 -1.52 16.45 -26.12
CA GLN A 410 -1.58 16.25 -27.58
C GLN A 410 -3.04 16.23 -28.08
N ILE A 411 -3.60 17.43 -28.31
CA ILE A 411 -5.01 17.59 -28.76
C ILE A 411 -5.21 17.04 -30.18
N ALA A 412 -4.16 17.04 -31.02
CA ALA A 412 -4.20 16.54 -32.39
C ALA A 412 -3.90 15.02 -32.52
N SER A 413 -3.92 14.26 -31.41
CA SER A 413 -3.65 12.83 -31.43
C SER A 413 -4.77 12.05 -32.16
N PRO A 414 -4.47 11.01 -32.96
CA PRO A 414 -5.51 10.14 -33.53
C PRO A 414 -6.15 9.22 -32.48
N ARG A 415 -5.59 9.17 -31.26
CA ARG A 415 -6.07 8.31 -30.18
C ARG A 415 -7.04 9.07 -29.28
N LYS A 416 -8.27 8.58 -29.17
CA LYS A 416 -9.33 9.20 -28.35
C LYS A 416 -8.94 9.33 -26.88
N GLU A 417 -8.30 8.31 -26.31
CA GLU A 417 -7.86 8.36 -24.89
C GLU A 417 -6.84 9.48 -24.65
N VAL A 418 -5.96 9.75 -25.62
CA VAL A 418 -4.95 10.82 -25.53
C VAL A 418 -5.60 12.19 -25.61
N ILE A 419 -6.58 12.37 -26.50
CA ILE A 419 -7.36 13.62 -26.58
C ILE A 419 -8.09 13.88 -25.26
N VAL A 420 -8.75 12.86 -24.69
CA VAL A 420 -9.47 13.00 -23.41
C VAL A 420 -8.53 13.40 -22.28
N ALA A 421 -7.35 12.80 -22.20
CA ALA A 421 -6.33 13.18 -21.20
C ALA A 421 -5.81 14.60 -21.42
N ALA A 422 -5.55 15.00 -22.67
CA ALA A 422 -5.10 16.35 -23.01
C ALA A 422 -6.16 17.40 -22.66
N VAL A 423 -7.44 17.15 -22.94
CA VAL A 423 -8.54 18.07 -22.56
C VAL A 423 -8.62 18.24 -21.04
N ARG A 424 -8.51 17.15 -20.27
CA ARG A 424 -8.49 17.23 -18.80
C ARG A 424 -7.32 18.05 -18.26
N ASP A 425 -6.14 17.94 -18.88
CA ASP A 425 -4.97 18.74 -18.51
C ASP A 425 -5.21 20.23 -18.75
N LEU A 426 -5.82 20.58 -19.89
CA LEU A 426 -6.17 21.96 -20.21
C LEU A 426 -7.27 22.51 -19.31
N GLU A 427 -8.29 21.71 -18.99
CA GLU A 427 -9.36 22.08 -18.05
C GLU A 427 -8.80 22.38 -16.66
N TYR A 428 -7.87 21.55 -16.18
CA TYR A 428 -7.15 21.78 -14.92
C TYR A 428 -6.40 23.12 -14.94
N HIS A 429 -5.61 23.37 -15.98
CA HIS A 429 -4.86 24.63 -16.10
C HIS A 429 -5.79 25.84 -16.22
N ASN A 430 -6.90 25.71 -16.94
CA ASN A 430 -7.92 26.74 -17.03
C ASN A 430 -8.56 27.04 -15.67
N GLU A 431 -8.88 26.00 -14.89
CA GLU A 431 -9.40 26.15 -13.53
C GLU A 431 -8.40 26.89 -12.64
N MET A 432 -7.13 26.47 -12.64
CA MET A 432 -6.06 27.10 -11.87
C MET A 432 -5.92 28.60 -12.20
N LEU A 433 -5.84 28.94 -13.49
CA LEU A 433 -5.71 30.33 -13.93
C LEU A 433 -6.94 31.17 -13.57
N SER A 434 -8.14 30.60 -13.74
CA SER A 434 -9.40 31.27 -13.38
C SER A 434 -9.47 31.59 -11.89
N LEU A 435 -9.00 30.68 -11.04
CA LEU A 435 -9.00 30.84 -9.59
C LEU A 435 -7.98 31.89 -9.09
N LEU A 436 -6.98 32.28 -9.89
CA LEU A 436 -6.11 33.41 -9.55
C LEU A 436 -6.87 34.74 -9.52
N LYS A 437 -7.99 34.86 -10.25
CA LYS A 437 -8.80 36.08 -10.34
C LYS A 437 -7.98 37.32 -10.69
N LEU A 438 -7.06 37.17 -11.65
CA LEU A 438 -6.28 38.30 -12.16
C LEU A 438 -7.21 39.34 -12.81
N PRO A 439 -6.97 40.65 -12.62
CA PRO A 439 -7.75 41.68 -13.28
C PRO A 439 -7.51 41.62 -14.79
N GLY A 440 -8.57 41.75 -15.59
CA GLY A 440 -8.42 41.82 -17.06
C GLY A 440 -7.62 43.07 -17.44
N GLN A 441 -6.44 42.89 -18.02
CA GLN A 441 -5.61 44.00 -18.51
C GLN A 441 -5.04 43.65 -19.89
N PRO A 442 -5.09 44.57 -20.87
CA PRO A 442 -4.80 44.28 -22.28
C PRO A 442 -3.39 43.74 -22.60
N ASP A 443 -2.42 43.78 -21.67
CA ASP A 443 -1.02 43.34 -21.88
C ASP A 443 -0.43 42.49 -20.73
N ARG A 444 -1.24 42.08 -19.73
CA ARG A 444 -0.73 41.41 -18.50
C ARG A 444 -1.52 40.15 -18.09
N ASP A 445 -2.28 39.57 -19.01
CA ASP A 445 -3.05 38.38 -18.70
C ASP A 445 -2.14 37.16 -18.47
N ALA A 446 -2.59 36.27 -17.57
CA ALA A 446 -1.95 34.98 -17.45
C ALA A 446 -2.25 34.13 -18.68
N VAL A 447 -1.19 33.66 -19.32
CA VAL A 447 -1.29 32.89 -20.56
C VAL A 447 -0.94 31.44 -20.32
N MET A 448 -1.73 30.57 -20.96
CA MET A 448 -1.41 29.16 -21.13
C MET A 448 -0.64 29.01 -22.45
N ILE A 449 0.62 28.59 -22.36
CA ILE A 449 1.46 28.39 -23.54
C ILE A 449 1.34 26.94 -23.98
N MET A 450 0.74 26.69 -25.15
CA MET A 450 0.57 25.35 -25.73
C MET A 450 1.59 25.11 -26.83
N HIS A 451 2.12 23.89 -26.92
CA HIS A 451 2.83 23.43 -28.12
C HIS A 451 1.84 22.69 -29.01
N ILE A 452 1.47 23.30 -30.13
CA ILE A 452 0.61 22.68 -31.12
C ILE A 452 1.51 22.18 -32.25
N GLY A 453 1.49 20.87 -32.49
CA GLY A 453 2.07 20.26 -33.68
C GLY A 453 1.01 20.13 -34.78
N GLY A 454 1.46 19.91 -36.01
CA GLY A 454 0.58 19.59 -37.14
C GLY A 454 -0.28 18.35 -36.89
N ALA A 455 -1.37 18.22 -37.65
CA ALA A 455 -2.25 17.06 -37.57
C ALA A 455 -1.50 15.77 -37.91
N TYR A 456 -1.72 14.71 -37.12
CA TYR A 456 -1.08 13.42 -37.36
C TYR A 456 -1.43 12.89 -38.75
N GLY A 457 -0.41 12.69 -39.60
CA GLY A 457 -0.57 12.20 -40.97
C GLY A 457 -0.62 13.29 -42.04
N ASP A 458 -0.76 14.57 -41.66
CA ASP A 458 -0.84 15.70 -42.60
C ASP A 458 0.42 16.56 -42.58
N LYS A 459 1.54 15.93 -42.95
CA LYS A 459 2.85 16.61 -43.03
C LYS A 459 2.86 17.75 -44.06
N ALA A 460 2.06 17.64 -45.12
CA ALA A 460 2.02 18.62 -46.19
C ALA A 460 1.35 19.92 -45.70
N ALA A 461 0.15 19.84 -45.09
CA ALA A 461 -0.54 21.03 -44.57
C ALA A 461 0.12 21.68 -43.35
N THR A 462 1.09 21.00 -42.72
CA THR A 462 1.89 21.57 -41.61
C THR A 462 3.07 22.40 -42.10
N LEU A 463 3.50 22.19 -43.35
CA LEU A 463 4.64 22.89 -43.97
C LEU A 463 4.19 24.14 -44.76
N ASP A 464 2.93 24.19 -45.18
CA ASP A 464 2.25 25.37 -45.73
C ASP A 464 1.80 26.32 -44.61
#